data_AF-A0A5B9QYH6-F1
#
_entry.id   AF-A0A5B9QYH6-F1
#
_cell.length_a   1.000
_cell.length_b   1.000
_cell.length_c   1.000
_cell.angle_alpha   90.00
_cell.angle_beta   90.00
_cell.angle_gamma   90.00
#
_symmetry.space_group_name_H-M   'P 1'
#
loop_
_entity.id
_entity.type
_entity.pdbx_description
1 polymer ?
#
loop_
_entity_poly.entity_id
_entity_poly.type
_entity_poly.pdbx_seq_one_letter_code
_entity_poly.pdbx_strand_id
1 'polypeptide(L)' 'MAERKQELDFTWGPDSPKLSEHYDQFAAGGGKVLVCPHCAQSARVTDPGLKRNADIATLPMLGKMLIEADKVMNY' A
#
# COMPACT_ATOMS: atom_id res chain seq x y z
N MET A 1 20.46 -12.57 1.59
CA MET A 1 19.67 -11.43 2.09
C MET A 1 18.23 -11.66 1.67
N ALA A 2 17.31 -11.88 2.61
CA ALA A 2 15.91 -12.11 2.28
C ALA A 2 15.26 -10.79 1.86
N GLU A 3 14.70 -10.74 0.65
CA GLU A 3 13.91 -9.60 0.20
C GLU A 3 12.66 -9.50 1.09
N ARG A 4 12.59 -8.49 1.95
CA ARG A 4 11.38 -8.15 2.71
C ARG A 4 10.42 -7.37 1.81
N LYS A 5 10.00 -7.97 0.71
CA LYS A 5 8.93 -7.44 -0.14
C LYS A 5 7.58 -7.87 0.46
N GLN A 6 6.53 -7.09 0.23
CA GLN A 6 5.18 -7.56 0.53
C GLN A 6 4.87 -8.75 -0.36
N GLU A 7 4.46 -9.87 0.26
CA GLU A 7 4.03 -11.07 -0.44
C GLU A 7 2.63 -10.83 -1.00
N LEU A 8 2.58 -10.37 -2.25
CA LEU A 8 1.33 -10.11 -2.97
C LEU A 8 0.91 -11.31 -3.83
N ASP A 9 1.69 -12.40 -3.80
CA ASP A 9 1.32 -13.69 -4.37
C ASP A 9 0.42 -14.47 -3.39
N PHE A 10 -0.66 -13.81 -2.98
CA PHE A 10 -1.66 -14.33 -2.07
C PHE A 10 -3.04 -14.23 -2.74
N THR A 11 -3.84 -15.28 -2.63
CA THR A 11 -5.19 -15.37 -3.17
C THR A 11 -6.19 -15.56 -2.04
N TRP A 12 -7.36 -14.91 -2.12
CA TRP A 12 -8.44 -15.07 -1.14
C TRP A 12 -9.19 -16.41 -1.24
N GLY A 13 -8.92 -17.21 -2.27
CA GLY A 13 -9.52 -18.51 -2.54
C GLY A 13 -9.01 -19.09 -3.87
N PRO A 14 -9.33 -20.35 -4.21
CA PRO A 14 -8.80 -21.04 -5.39
C PRO A 14 -9.06 -20.33 -6.72
N ASP A 15 -10.18 -19.61 -6.82
CA ASP A 15 -10.61 -18.91 -8.05
C ASP A 15 -10.47 -17.38 -7.94
N SER A 16 -9.82 -16.88 -6.88
CA SER A 16 -9.65 -15.44 -6.66
C SER A 16 -8.39 -14.92 -7.35
N PRO A 17 -8.43 -13.71 -7.94
CA PRO A 17 -7.22 -13.04 -8.42
C PRO A 17 -6.17 -12.90 -7.33
N LYS A 18 -4.89 -12.83 -7.73
CA LYS A 18 -3.82 -12.53 -6.78
C LYS A 18 -3.98 -11.11 -6.24
N LEU A 19 -3.55 -10.89 -5.00
CA LEU A 19 -3.53 -9.55 -4.40
C LEU A 19 -2.71 -8.56 -5.25
N SER A 20 -1.66 -9.02 -5.94
CA SER A 20 -0.91 -8.20 -6.89
C SER A 20 -1.75 -7.69 -8.04
N GLU A 21 -2.69 -8.48 -8.55
CA GLU A 21 -3.58 -8.07 -9.66
C GLU A 21 -4.53 -6.95 -9.21
N HIS A 22 -5.09 -7.09 -8.00
CA HIS A 22 -5.92 -6.05 -7.40
C HIS A 22 -5.13 -4.76 -7.16
N TYR A 23 -3.89 -4.87 -6.68
CA TYR A 23 -3.00 -3.73 -6.50
C TYR A 23 -2.73 -3.01 -7.83
N ASP A 24 -2.39 -3.76 -8.87
CA ASP A 24 -2.07 -3.21 -10.19
C ASP A 24 -3.29 -2.52 -10.82
N GLN A 25 -4.48 -3.11 -10.69
CA GLN A 25 -5.73 -2.48 -11.13
C GLN A 25 -6.02 -1.18 -10.37
N PHE A 26 -5.85 -1.16 -9.05
CA PHE A 26 -6.04 0.03 -8.23
C PHE A 26 -5.07 1.15 -8.64
N ALA A 27 -3.79 0.82 -8.80
CA ALA A 27 -2.76 1.77 -9.21
C ALA A 27 -3.01 2.29 -10.65
N ALA A 28 -3.42 1.42 -11.57
CA ALA A 28 -3.77 1.80 -12.95
C ALA A 28 -4.99 2.73 -13.00
N GLY A 29 -5.95 2.57 -12.08
CA GLY A 29 -7.09 3.48 -11.90
C GLY A 29 -6.75 4.83 -11.27
N GLY A 30 -5.48 5.10 -10.96
CA GLY A 30 -5.04 6.34 -10.30
C GLY A 30 -5.08 6.28 -8.78
N GLY A 31 -5.36 5.11 -8.20
CA GLY A 31 -5.25 4.87 -6.77
C GLY A 31 -3.83 5.13 -6.26
N LYS A 32 -3.75 5.73 -5.06
CA LYS A 32 -2.50 6.01 -4.36
C LYS A 32 -2.45 5.22 -3.07
N VAL A 33 -1.28 4.67 -2.75
CA VAL A 33 -1.04 3.92 -1.52
C VAL A 33 -0.07 4.70 -0.65
N LEU A 34 -0.49 4.98 0.58
CA LEU A 34 0.35 5.67 1.56
C LEU A 34 0.76 4.68 2.64
N VAL A 35 2.07 4.47 2.81
CA VAL A 35 2.61 3.62 3.87
C VAL A 35 2.93 4.49 5.08
N CYS A 36 2.45 4.10 6.25
CA CYS A 36 2.76 4.80 7.49
C CYS A 36 4.29 4.83 7.74
N PRO A 37 4.87 6.00 8.08
CA PRO A 37 6.33 6.13 8.23
C PRO A 37 6.90 5.23 9.33
N HIS A 38 6.20 5.10 10.46
CA HIS A 38 6.63 4.22 11.55
C HIS A 38 6.56 2.75 11.16
N CYS A 39 5.54 2.35 10.39
CA CYS A 39 5.39 0.98 9.90
C CYS A 39 6.49 0.64 8.88
N ALA A 40 6.76 1.55 7.94
CA ALA A 40 7.85 1.39 6.97
C ALA A 40 9.20 1.22 7.68
N GLN A 41 9.50 2.06 8.67
CA GLN A 41 10.71 1.94 9.48
C GLN A 41 10.81 0.59 10.19
N SER A 42 9.74 0.17 10.88
CA SER A 42 9.68 -1.10 11.61
C SER A 42 9.88 -2.32 10.69
N ALA A 43 9.22 -2.29 9.52
CA ALA A 43 9.32 -3.34 8.51
C ALA A 43 10.64 -3.29 7.70
N ARG A 44 11.40 -2.19 7.81
CA ARG A 44 12.60 -1.88 7.01
C ARG A 44 12.29 -1.75 5.52
N VAL A 45 11.13 -1.15 5.21
CA VAL A 45 10.74 -0.78 3.84
C VAL A 45 11.30 0.61 3.54
N THR A 46 11.91 0.75 2.38
CA THR A 46 12.46 1.99 1.84
C THR A 46 11.86 2.26 0.46
N ASP A 47 12.00 3.48 -0.06
CA ASP A 47 11.42 3.88 -1.35
C ASP A 47 11.71 2.90 -2.52
N PRO A 48 12.92 2.33 -2.67
CA PRO A 48 13.18 1.33 -3.71
C PRO A 48 12.37 0.03 -3.58
N GLY A 49 11.82 -0.24 -2.39
CA GLY A 49 10.96 -1.39 -2.11
C GLY A 49 9.46 -1.11 -2.32
N LEU A 50 9.09 0.13 -2.65
CA LEU A 50 7.70 0.51 -2.89
C LEU A 50 7.25 0.11 -4.30
N LYS A 51 5.97 -0.23 -4.41
CA LYS A 51 5.31 -0.46 -5.69
C LYS A 51 4.92 0.87 -6.35
N ARG A 52 4.49 0.79 -7.62
CA ARG A 52 3.99 1.95 -8.36
C ARG A 52 2.86 2.63 -7.59
N ASN A 53 2.89 3.96 -7.55
CA ASN A 53 1.93 4.82 -6.82
C ASN A 53 1.89 4.60 -5.30
N ALA A 54 2.90 3.95 -4.71
CA ALA A 54 3.09 3.93 -3.28
C ALA A 54 4.15 4.95 -2.84
N ASP A 55 3.87 5.66 -1.74
CA ASP A 55 4.81 6.55 -1.08
C ASP A 55 4.86 6.23 0.42
N ILE A 56 6.04 6.36 1.05
CA ILE A 56 6.12 6.46 2.51
C ILE A 56 5.60 7.83 2.91
N ALA A 57 4.49 7.84 3.65
CA ALA A 57 3.80 9.06 4.01
C ALA A 57 4.50 9.84 5.13
N THR A 58 4.16 11.11 5.25
CA THR A 58 4.43 11.91 6.44
C THR A 58 3.17 12.01 7.30
N LEU A 59 3.31 12.33 8.59
CA LEU A 59 2.14 12.56 9.46
C LEU A 59 1.19 13.64 8.90
N PRO A 60 1.66 14.79 8.36
CA PRO A 60 0.79 15.76 7.70
C PRO A 60 0.02 15.19 6.51
N MET A 61 0.64 14.33 5.67
CA MET A 61 -0.04 13.70 4.53
C MET A 61 -1.17 12.78 4.98
N LEU A 62 -0.91 11.96 6.01
CA LEU A 62 -1.93 11.07 6.57
C LEU A 62 -3.09 11.87 7.19
N GLY A 63 -2.77 12.93 7.95
CA GLY A 63 -3.78 13.82 8.53
C GLY A 63 -4.64 14.49 7.45
N LYS A 64 -4.00 15.04 6.42
CA LYS A 64 -4.70 15.66 5.28
C LYS A 64 -5.63 14.66 4.58
N MET A 65 -5.15 13.45 4.29
CA MET A 65 -5.94 12.39 3.64
C MET A 65 -7.22 12.07 4.43
N LEU A 66 -7.11 11.95 5.76
CA LEU A 66 -8.26 11.63 6.60
C LEU A 66 -9.27 12.78 6.68
N ILE A 67 -8.81 14.03 6.69
CA ILE A 67 -9.67 15.22 6.76
C ILE A 67 -10.39 15.46 5.42
N GLU A 68 -9.69 15.26 4.29
CA GLU A 68 -10.24 15.50 2.95
C GLU A 68 -11.10 14.36 2.42
N ALA A 69 -11.09 13.18 3.08
CA ALA A 69 -11.88 12.05 2.64
C ALA A 69 -13.37 12.26 2.94
N ASP A 70 -14.22 12.13 1.92
CA ASP A 70 -15.67 12.09 2.11
C ASP A 70 -16.11 10.88 2.93
N LYS A 71 -15.35 9.78 2.83
CA LYS A 71 -15.59 8.51 3.52
C LYS A 71 -14.28 7.82 3.86
N VAL A 72 -14.23 7.22 5.04
CA VAL A 72 -13.13 6.36 5.48
C VAL A 72 -13.66 4.94 5.65
N MET A 73 -13.00 3.99 5.00
CA MET A 73 -13.23 2.55 5.20
C MET A 73 -12.00 1.97 5.89
N ASN A 74 -12.21 1.21 6.97
CA ASN A 74 -11.15 0.59 7.75
C ASN A 74 -11.39 -0.93 7.79
N TYR A 75 -10.33 -1.72 7.58
CA TYR A 75 -10.36 -3.17 7.48
C TYR A 75 -9.24 -3.82 8.29
#